data_AF-A0A7D5L8G6-F1
#
_entry.id   AF-A0A7D5L8G6-F1
#
_cell.length_a   1.000
_cell.length_b   1.000
_cell.length_c   1.000
_cell.angle_alpha   90.00
_cell.angle_beta   90.00
_cell.angle_gamma   90.00
#
_symmetry.space_group_name_H-M   'P 1'
#
loop_
_entity.id
_entity.type
_entity.pdbx_description
1 polymer ?
#
loop_
_entity_poly.entity_id
_entity_poly.type
_entity_poly.pdbx_seq_one_letter_code
_entity_poly.pdbx_strand_id
1 'polypeptide(L)'
;MSTDSQEADDDLRERVTNFLRRNFPQIQMHGGSAAIQHLDRETGEIHIALGGACSGCGISPMTIQAIKSRMTKEIPEITQVHADTGMGGGADGDLGGMGHSDGGMSPSFPGESGDDDGESDEGPQAPF
;
A
#
# COMPACT_ATOMS: atom_id res chain seq x y z
N MET A 1 -42.12 -6.43 5.16
CA MET A 1 -41.20 -5.64 6.02
C MET A 1 -39.83 -5.55 5.35
N SER A 2 -39.76 -5.11 4.09
CA SER A 2 -38.52 -5.25 3.29
C SER A 2 -37.81 -3.91 3.01
N THR A 3 -38.50 -2.78 3.20
CA THR A 3 -37.95 -1.44 2.96
C THR A 3 -37.03 -0.98 4.09
N ASP A 4 -37.38 -1.28 5.35
CA ASP A 4 -36.62 -0.85 6.54
C ASP A 4 -35.18 -1.38 6.56
N SER A 5 -34.98 -2.64 6.13
CA SER A 5 -33.64 -3.25 6.08
C SER A 5 -32.78 -2.71 4.93
N GLN A 6 -33.39 -2.34 3.80
CA GLN A 6 -32.66 -1.77 2.65
C GLN A 6 -32.22 -0.34 2.93
N GLU A 7 -33.08 0.47 3.54
CA GLU A 7 -32.73 1.84 3.94
C GLU A 7 -31.58 1.86 4.96
N ALA A 8 -31.58 0.93 5.92
CA ALA A 8 -30.51 0.81 6.89
C ALA A 8 -29.17 0.34 6.29
N ASP A 9 -29.19 -0.52 5.25
CA ASP A 9 -27.97 -0.93 4.53
C ASP A 9 -27.39 0.25 3.74
N ASP A 10 -28.23 1.05 3.08
CA ASP A 10 -27.81 2.23 2.34
C ASP A 10 -27.17 3.29 3.27
N ASP A 11 -27.74 3.52 4.45
CA ASP A 11 -27.17 4.42 5.47
C ASP A 11 -25.76 3.98 5.92
N LEU A 12 -25.59 2.67 6.18
CA LEU A 12 -24.29 2.11 6.58
C LEU A 12 -23.29 2.16 5.42
N ARG A 13 -23.73 1.87 4.20
CA ARG A 13 -22.92 1.98 2.97
C ARG A 13 -22.44 3.41 2.75
N GLU A 14 -23.30 4.40 2.97
CA GLU A 14 -22.95 5.81 2.85
C GLU A 14 -21.92 6.21 3.92
N ARG A 15 -22.10 5.76 5.17
CA ARG A 15 -21.12 5.95 6.25
C ARG A 15 -19.74 5.42 5.90
N VAL A 16 -19.67 4.19 5.40
CA VAL A 16 -18.39 3.58 4.98
C VAL A 16 -17.75 4.36 3.84
N THR A 17 -18.54 4.77 2.85
CA THR A 17 -18.06 5.59 1.72
C THR A 17 -17.50 6.92 2.19
N ASN A 18 -18.21 7.58 3.11
CA ASN A 18 -17.77 8.84 3.74
C ASN A 18 -16.51 8.65 4.59
N PHE A 19 -16.41 7.55 5.33
CA PHE A 19 -15.23 7.18 6.09
C PHE A 19 -14.00 7.05 5.18
N LEU A 20 -14.11 6.31 4.07
CA LEU A 20 -13.00 6.11 3.13
C LEU A 20 -12.56 7.44 2.49
N ARG A 21 -13.52 8.30 2.12
CA ARG A 21 -13.24 9.64 1.57
C ARG A 21 -12.52 10.56 2.57
N ARG A 22 -12.92 10.54 3.84
CA ARG A 22 -12.37 11.42 4.89
C ARG A 22 -11.03 10.93 5.44
N ASN A 23 -10.91 9.63 5.70
CA ASN A 23 -9.73 9.05 6.35
C ASN A 23 -8.65 8.62 5.36
N PHE A 24 -9.03 8.28 4.12
CA PHE A 24 -8.12 7.78 3.09
C PHE A 24 -8.32 8.51 1.74
N PRO A 25 -8.34 9.86 1.70
CA PRO A 25 -8.50 10.62 0.47
C PRO A 25 -7.40 10.32 -0.56
N GLN A 26 -6.24 9.87 -0.07
CA GLN A 26 -5.10 9.45 -0.89
C GLN A 26 -5.46 8.37 -1.91
N ILE A 27 -6.38 7.45 -1.59
CA ILE A 27 -6.82 6.42 -2.54
C ILE A 27 -7.30 7.07 -3.85
N GLN A 28 -8.16 8.08 -3.76
CA GLN A 28 -8.67 8.79 -4.94
C GLN A 28 -7.64 9.75 -5.54
N MET A 29 -6.84 10.44 -4.71
CA MET A 29 -5.81 11.37 -5.19
C MET A 29 -4.72 10.67 -6.03
N HIS A 30 -4.45 9.39 -5.77
CA HIS A 30 -3.52 8.58 -6.57
C HIS A 30 -4.19 7.86 -7.75
N GLY A 31 -5.44 8.21 -8.10
CA GLY A 31 -6.18 7.57 -9.20
C GLY A 31 -6.77 6.20 -8.85
N GLY A 32 -6.82 5.87 -7.56
CA GLY A 32 -7.52 4.71 -7.01
C GLY A 32 -9.02 4.94 -6.81
N SER A 33 -9.71 3.87 -6.46
CA SER A 33 -11.15 3.75 -6.27
C SER A 33 -11.40 2.72 -5.17
N ALA A 34 -12.48 2.92 -4.43
CA ALA A 34 -12.94 1.99 -3.42
C ALA A 34 -14.42 1.74 -3.65
N ALA A 35 -14.81 0.46 -3.74
CA ALA A 35 -16.18 0.04 -3.95
C ALA A 35 -16.57 -0.99 -2.88
N ILE A 36 -17.77 -0.87 -2.35
CA ILE A 36 -18.33 -1.85 -1.40
C ILE A 36 -18.97 -2.96 -2.22
N GLN A 37 -18.38 -4.16 -2.16
CA GLN A 37 -18.84 -5.35 -2.89
C GLN A 37 -19.98 -6.05 -2.14
N HIS A 38 -19.81 -6.16 -0.83
CA HIS A 38 -20.78 -6.81 0.04
C HIS A 38 -20.80 -6.12 1.40
N LEU A 39 -21.98 -6.03 2.00
CA LEU A 39 -22.21 -5.50 3.33
C LEU A 39 -23.26 -6.40 3.99
N ASP A 40 -22.90 -6.95 5.14
CA ASP A 40 -23.78 -7.74 5.97
C ASP A 40 -23.84 -7.11 7.36
N ARG A 41 -24.95 -6.42 7.64
CA ARG A 41 -25.15 -5.70 8.89
C ARG A 41 -25.44 -6.63 10.07
N GLU A 42 -25.99 -7.82 9.81
CA GLU A 42 -26.35 -8.76 10.86
C GLU A 42 -25.10 -9.37 11.52
N THR A 43 -24.10 -9.69 10.70
CA THR A 43 -22.79 -10.21 11.14
C THR A 43 -21.76 -9.10 11.37
N GLY A 44 -21.95 -7.93 10.75
CA GLY A 44 -20.98 -6.83 10.74
C GLY A 44 -19.82 -7.05 9.78
N GLU A 45 -20.01 -7.91 8.77
CA GLU A 45 -19.00 -8.20 7.74
C GLU A 45 -19.13 -7.25 6.55
N ILE A 46 -18.00 -6.70 6.10
CA ILE A 46 -17.93 -5.90 4.89
C ILE A 46 -16.80 -6.35 3.97
N HIS A 47 -17.09 -6.39 2.67
CA HIS A 47 -16.13 -6.64 1.60
C HIS A 47 -15.99 -5.39 0.75
N ILE A 48 -14.78 -4.86 0.68
CA ILE A 48 -14.44 -3.71 -0.14
C ILE A 48 -13.44 -4.14 -1.21
N ALA A 49 -13.69 -3.71 -2.45
CA ALA A 49 -12.72 -3.77 -3.53
C ALA A 49 -12.02 -2.41 -3.60
N LEU A 50 -10.70 -2.43 -3.44
CA LEU A 50 -9.84 -1.28 -3.63
C LEU A 50 -9.10 -1.48 -4.95
N GLY A 51 -9.30 -0.59 -5.93
CA GLY A 51 -8.71 -0.75 -7.27
C GLY A 51 -8.35 0.59 -7.89
N GLY A 52 -7.64 0.62 -9.01
CA GLY A 52 -7.39 1.84 -9.80
C GLY A 52 -5.93 2.02 -10.22
N ALA A 53 -5.61 3.20 -10.74
CA ALA A 53 -4.48 3.49 -11.63
C ALA A 53 -3.07 3.28 -11.07
N CYS A 54 -2.92 2.82 -9.82
CA CYS A 54 -1.67 2.23 -9.36
C CYS A 54 -1.48 0.87 -10.05
N SER A 55 -1.18 0.92 -11.34
CA SER A 55 -0.91 -0.19 -12.27
C SER A 55 0.38 -0.97 -11.93
N GLY A 56 0.66 -1.17 -10.64
CA GLY A 56 1.87 -1.83 -10.16
C GLY A 56 2.18 -1.63 -8.67
N CYS A 57 1.61 -0.61 -8.01
CA CYS A 57 1.74 -0.41 -6.57
C CYS A 57 0.43 -0.83 -5.89
N GLY A 58 0.23 -2.14 -5.73
CA GLY A 58 -0.88 -2.67 -4.93
C GLY A 58 -0.95 -1.93 -3.60
N ILE A 59 -2.15 -1.63 -3.11
CA ILE A 59 -2.32 -0.95 -1.83
C ILE A 59 -1.54 -1.72 -0.76
N SER A 60 -0.63 -1.04 -0.08
CA SER A 60 0.26 -1.68 0.88
C SER A 60 -0.55 -2.44 1.95
N PRO A 61 -0.08 -3.62 2.40
CA PRO A 61 -0.73 -4.35 3.50
C PRO A 61 -0.95 -3.50 4.75
N MET A 62 -0.03 -2.56 5.03
CA MET A 62 -0.16 -1.57 6.11
C MET A 62 -1.39 -0.66 5.93
N THR A 63 -1.67 -0.21 4.72
CA THR A 63 -2.84 0.62 4.42
C THR A 63 -4.12 -0.19 4.61
N ILE A 64 -4.15 -1.44 4.14
CA ILE A 64 -5.27 -2.34 4.37
C ILE A 64 -5.52 -2.51 5.87
N GLN A 65 -4.47 -2.81 6.65
CA GLN A 65 -4.58 -2.98 8.09
C GLN A 65 -5.05 -1.70 8.79
N ALA A 66 -4.57 -0.53 8.37
CA ALA A 66 -5.02 0.75 8.87
C ALA A 66 -6.51 1.00 8.60
N ILE A 67 -6.99 0.66 7.40
CA ILE A 67 -8.42 0.72 7.05
C ILE A 67 -9.21 -0.19 7.99
N LYS A 68 -8.82 -1.47 8.13
CA LYS A 68 -9.50 -2.43 9.02
C LYS A 68 -9.59 -1.90 10.46
N SER A 69 -8.46 -1.48 11.03
CA SER A 69 -8.39 -1.00 12.41
C SER A 69 -9.14 0.31 12.65
N ARG A 70 -9.18 1.23 11.68
CA ARG A 70 -9.90 2.50 11.84
C ARG A 70 -11.39 2.34 11.59
N MET A 71 -11.78 1.51 10.63
CA MET A 71 -13.18 1.30 10.26
C MET A 71 -13.97 0.67 11.42
N THR A 72 -13.43 -0.38 12.06
CA THR A 72 -14.08 -1.01 13.22
C THR A 72 -14.10 -0.11 14.48
N LYS A 73 -13.27 0.93 14.54
CA LYS A 73 -13.26 1.92 15.62
C LYS A 73 -14.25 3.06 15.38
N GLU A 74 -14.39 3.53 14.14
CA GLU A 74 -15.32 4.62 13.81
C GLU A 74 -16.75 4.13 13.54
N ILE A 75 -16.90 2.90 13.05
CA ILE A 75 -18.19 2.31 12.69
C ILE A 75 -18.37 1.03 13.51
N PRO A 76 -18.94 1.10 14.72
CA PRO A 76 -19.07 -0.05 15.61
C PRO A 76 -20.01 -1.14 15.10
N GLU A 77 -20.81 -0.84 14.07
CA GLU A 77 -21.65 -1.81 13.35
C GLU A 77 -20.81 -2.78 12.49
N ILE A 78 -19.53 -2.46 12.22
CA ILE A 78 -18.62 -3.29 11.43
C ILE A 78 -17.63 -3.99 12.37
N THR A 79 -17.61 -5.32 12.29
CA THR A 79 -16.76 -6.20 13.10
C THR A 79 -15.64 -6.82 12.27
N GLN A 80 -15.90 -7.10 10.99
CA GLN A 80 -14.99 -7.80 10.10
C GLN A 80 -14.89 -7.08 8.74
N VAL A 81 -13.65 -6.79 8.32
CA VAL A 81 -13.38 -6.04 7.09
C VAL A 81 -12.47 -6.87 6.18
N HIS A 82 -12.96 -7.21 5.00
CA HIS A 82 -12.23 -7.83 3.91
C HIS A 82 -11.96 -6.79 2.83
N ALA A 83 -10.69 -6.59 2.50
CA ALA A 83 -10.29 -5.66 1.47
C ALA A 83 -9.53 -6.40 0.39
N ASP A 84 -10.08 -6.42 -0.82
CA ASP A 84 -9.45 -7.00 -1.99
C ASP A 84 -8.77 -5.89 -2.80
N THR A 85 -7.53 -6.12 -3.23
CA THR A 85 -6.73 -5.11 -3.94
C THR A 85 -6.34 -5.54 -5.35
N GLY A 86 -6.92 -6.63 -5.87
CA GLY A 86 -6.56 -7.19 -7.18
C GLY A 86 -5.15 -7.79 -7.26
N MET A 87 -4.34 -7.65 -6.20
CA MET A 87 -3.07 -8.36 -6.03
C MET A 87 -3.38 -9.72 -5.41
N GLY A 88 -3.83 -10.66 -6.24
CA GLY A 88 -3.99 -12.06 -5.83
C GLY A 88 -2.63 -12.67 -5.48
N GLY A 89 -2.42 -12.95 -4.19
CA GLY A 89 -1.34 -13.81 -3.69
C GLY A 89 -0.03 -13.09 -3.34
N GLY A 90 0.25 -12.93 -2.05
CA GLY A 90 1.58 -12.46 -1.62
C GLY A 90 1.76 -12.03 -0.17
N ALA A 91 0.70 -12.05 0.65
CA ALA A 91 0.87 -12.02 2.10
C ALA A 91 0.81 -13.46 2.62
N ASP A 92 1.90 -13.89 3.24
CA ASP A 92 2.20 -15.24 3.77
C ASP A 92 2.89 -16.21 2.79
N GLY A 93 4.21 -16.09 2.68
CA GLY A 93 5.08 -17.26 2.40
C GLY A 93 6.06 -17.14 1.24
N ASP A 94 7.12 -16.34 1.37
CA ASP A 94 8.48 -16.79 1.02
C ASP A 94 9.49 -15.86 1.70
N LEU A 95 9.82 -16.21 2.94
CA LEU A 95 11.16 -15.91 3.43
C LEU A 95 12.10 -16.77 2.57
N GLY A 96 12.53 -16.23 1.44
CA GLY A 96 13.62 -16.76 0.61
C GLY A 96 14.94 -16.69 1.35
N GLY A 97 15.02 -17.43 2.45
CA GLY A 97 16.20 -17.72 3.22
C GLY A 97 16.78 -19.07 2.79
N MET A 98 18.08 -19.01 2.46
CA MET A 98 19.07 -20.10 2.31
C MET A 98 19.36 -20.63 0.90
N GLY A 99 20.49 -20.15 0.37
CA GLY A 99 21.21 -20.71 -0.76
C GLY A 99 22.68 -20.28 -0.80
N HIS A 100 23.40 -20.56 0.28
CA HIS A 100 24.86 -20.73 0.42
C HIS A 100 25.77 -20.41 -0.79
N SER A 101 26.74 -19.52 -0.61
CA SER A 101 28.10 -19.69 -1.13
C SER A 101 29.05 -18.95 -0.20
N ASP A 102 29.41 -19.63 0.88
CA ASP A 102 30.73 -19.49 1.48
C ASP A 102 31.75 -19.65 0.35
N GLY A 103 32.45 -18.57 0.05
CA GLY A 103 33.40 -18.46 -1.04
C GLY A 103 34.40 -17.38 -0.69
N GLY A 104 35.20 -17.64 0.33
CA GLY A 104 36.38 -16.85 0.60
C GLY A 104 37.27 -16.84 -0.64
N MET A 105 37.49 -15.65 -1.21
CA MET A 105 38.65 -15.39 -2.06
C MET A 105 39.27 -14.06 -1.63
N SER A 106 40.48 -14.18 -1.10
CA SER A 106 41.37 -13.15 -0.56
C SER A 106 41.54 -11.89 -1.44
N PRO A 107 41.71 -10.68 -0.87
CA PRO A 107 42.27 -9.57 -1.63
C PRO A 107 43.79 -9.71 -1.67
N SER A 108 44.38 -9.92 -2.85
CA SER A 108 45.84 -9.87 -3.03
C SER A 108 46.31 -9.59 -4.47
N PHE A 109 46.62 -8.30 -4.71
CA PHE A 109 47.81 -7.72 -5.39
C PHE A 109 48.00 -7.86 -6.92
N PRO A 110 48.91 -7.13 -7.62
CA PRO A 110 49.68 -5.90 -7.28
C PRO A 110 49.78 -4.82 -8.42
N GLY A 111 49.96 -3.54 -8.04
CA GLY A 111 50.83 -2.58 -8.75
C GLY A 111 50.29 -1.80 -9.96
N GLU A 112 50.16 -0.48 -9.82
CA GLU A 112 51.00 0.45 -10.59
C GLU A 112 51.03 1.81 -9.86
N SER A 113 52.23 2.26 -9.53
CA SER A 113 52.55 3.60 -9.05
C SER A 113 52.61 4.56 -10.23
N GLY A 114 51.92 5.69 -10.12
CA GLY A 114 52.06 6.81 -11.04
C GLY A 114 51.46 8.07 -10.43
N ASP A 115 52.30 8.85 -9.76
CA ASP A 115 52.11 10.28 -9.54
C ASP A 115 51.80 10.96 -10.90
N ASP A 116 50.71 11.72 -10.99
CA ASP A 116 50.59 12.80 -11.97
C ASP A 116 49.81 13.96 -11.35
N ASP A 117 50.56 15.04 -11.14
CA ASP A 117 50.16 16.36 -10.72
C ASP A 117 49.41 17.03 -11.89
N GLY A 118 48.13 17.31 -11.70
CA GLY A 118 47.25 17.87 -12.73
C GLY A 118 46.36 18.96 -12.15
N GLU A 119 46.95 20.13 -12.01
CA GLU A 119 46.32 21.40 -11.65
C GLU A 119 45.11 21.74 -12.54
N SER A 120 44.04 22.26 -11.90
CA SER A 120 43.01 23.15 -12.46
C SER A 120 42.00 22.59 -13.48
N ASP A 121 40.80 22.23 -13.02
CA ASP A 121 39.59 22.34 -13.83
C ASP A 121 38.69 23.47 -13.30
N GLU A 122 38.69 24.53 -14.09
CA GLU A 122 38.08 25.85 -13.93
C GLU A 122 36.55 25.76 -13.76
N GLY A 123 36.06 26.15 -12.57
CA GLY A 123 34.63 26.30 -12.31
C GLY A 123 34.00 27.43 -13.13
N PRO A 124 32.71 27.33 -13.54
CA PRO A 124 32.10 28.27 -14.47
C PRO A 124 31.90 29.66 -13.84
N GLN A 125 32.51 30.68 -14.43
CA GLN A 125 32.33 32.08 -14.05
C GLN A 125 31.03 32.62 -14.67
N ALA A 126 30.02 32.91 -13.84
CA ALA A 126 28.77 33.54 -14.26
C ALA A 126 28.98 35.04 -14.60
N PRO A 127 28.35 35.58 -15.65
CA PRO A 127 28.42 36.99 -15.95
C PRO A 127 27.20 37.78 -15.39
N PHE A 128 27.54 38.91 -14.75
CA PHE A 128 26.75 40.09 -14.32
C PHE A 128 25.82 39.96 -13.11
#